data_AF-A0A839YBW0-F1
#
_entry.id   AF-A0A839YBW0-F1
#
_cell.length_a   1.000
_cell.length_b   1.000
_cell.length_c   1.000
_cell.angle_alpha   90.00
_cell.angle_beta   90.00
_cell.angle_gamma   90.00
#
_symmetry.space_group_name_H-M   'P 1'
#
loop_
_entity.id
_entity.type
_entity.pdbx_description
1 polymer ?
#
loop_
_entity_poly.entity_id
_entity_poly.type
_entity_poly.pdbx_seq_one_letter_code
_entity_poly.pdbx_strand_id
1 'polypeptide(L)'
;MRSAFLRLLLQEDLNFLLTNRIPRRWATALVGRIAAVEHPLVARPALAAWRFFSDVDLSDAATTEFRSLRDGFVRRLRPGARAYDRDPATLASPCDAILGAHGRIEGDRVYQVKGFPYRLGDLVPDPALVDRFRDGWYVTLRLTAAMYHRFHAPADLTVEGVTYLSGDCWNVNPIALRRVEQLFCRNERAVIEVSAGGRPLLLVPVAAILVASIRLGFLDVETVLREQGSARVACDARIGKGDEMGWFEHGSTILLFLPHAARLRDGLRLGDTIRAGQVLADW
;
A
#
# COMPACT_ATOMS: atom_id res chain seq x y z
N MET A 1 -29.24 -6.11 17.23
CA MET A 1 -29.25 -4.72 16.69
C MET A 1 -27.88 -4.23 16.23
N ARG A 2 -26.80 -4.36 17.03
CA ARG A 2 -25.42 -3.92 16.67
C ARG A 2 -24.91 -4.44 15.32
N SER A 3 -25.11 -5.73 15.00
CA SER A 3 -24.61 -6.33 13.75
C SER A 3 -25.44 -6.02 12.49
N ALA A 4 -26.69 -5.58 12.62
CA ALA A 4 -27.54 -5.26 11.47
C ALA A 4 -27.33 -3.82 10.99
N PHE A 5 -27.22 -2.88 11.94
CA PHE A 5 -26.90 -1.48 11.67
C PHE A 5 -25.46 -1.32 11.13
N LEU A 6 -24.49 -2.03 11.73
CA LEU A 6 -23.12 -2.09 11.20
C LEU A 6 -23.08 -2.72 9.80
N ARG A 7 -23.84 -3.79 9.54
CA ARG A 7 -23.94 -4.37 8.19
C ARG A 7 -24.50 -3.40 7.15
N LEU A 8 -25.47 -2.57 7.52
CA LEU A 8 -26.06 -1.59 6.60
C LEU A 8 -25.10 -0.42 6.30
N LEU A 9 -24.36 0.08 7.30
CA LEU A 9 -23.35 1.13 7.12
C LEU A 9 -22.06 0.62 6.45
N LEU A 10 -21.70 -0.65 6.69
CA LEU A 10 -20.54 -1.31 6.09
C LEU A 10 -20.89 -2.02 4.76
N GLN A 11 -22.09 -1.82 4.21
CA GLN A 11 -22.41 -2.30 2.88
C GLN A 11 -21.45 -1.65 1.88
N GLU A 12 -20.57 -2.47 1.32
CA GLU A 12 -19.52 -2.04 0.39
C GLU A 12 -20.10 -1.30 -0.83
N ASP A 13 -21.36 -1.59 -1.20
CA ASP A 13 -22.10 -0.93 -2.28
C ASP A 13 -22.53 0.49 -1.95
N LEU A 14 -23.06 0.71 -0.75
CA LEU A 14 -23.44 2.04 -0.28
C LEU A 14 -22.19 2.90 -0.09
N ASN A 15 -21.13 2.32 0.49
CA ASN A 15 -19.83 2.96 0.59
C ASN A 15 -19.25 3.33 -0.77
N PHE A 16 -19.37 2.46 -1.78
CA PHE A 16 -18.96 2.77 -3.15
C PHE A 16 -19.76 3.95 -3.74
N LEU A 17 -21.08 3.97 -3.60
CA LEU A 17 -21.93 5.06 -4.12
C LEU A 17 -21.65 6.40 -3.44
N LEU A 18 -21.53 6.40 -2.11
CA LEU A 18 -21.25 7.61 -1.33
C LEU A 18 -19.87 8.18 -1.65
N THR A 19 -18.83 7.33 -1.65
CA THR A 19 -17.46 7.78 -1.94
C THR A 19 -17.26 8.23 -3.38
N ASN A 20 -18.07 7.76 -4.33
CA ASN A 20 -17.96 8.15 -5.73
C ASN A 20 -18.63 9.50 -6.06
N ARG A 21 -19.56 9.99 -5.24
CA ARG A 21 -20.29 11.26 -5.48
C ARG A 21 -19.72 12.47 -4.72
N ILE A 22 -18.77 12.25 -3.82
CA ILE A 22 -18.15 13.31 -3.03
C ILE A 22 -16.89 13.81 -3.77
N PRO A 23 -16.55 15.12 -3.72
CA PRO A 23 -15.26 15.62 -4.19
C PRO A 23 -14.10 14.96 -3.42
N ARG A 24 -13.60 13.83 -3.93
CA ARG A 24 -12.68 12.92 -3.22
C ARG A 24 -11.45 13.61 -2.66
N ARG A 25 -10.80 14.49 -3.45
CA ARG A 25 -9.63 15.27 -3.01
C ARG A 25 -9.93 16.11 -1.77
N TRP A 26 -11.06 16.81 -1.75
CA TRP A 26 -11.47 17.64 -0.61
C TRP A 26 -11.82 16.79 0.61
N ALA A 27 -12.55 15.68 0.40
CA ALA A 27 -12.88 14.75 1.47
C ALA A 27 -11.62 14.14 2.09
N THR A 28 -10.67 13.67 1.27
CA THR A 28 -9.38 13.16 1.71
C THR A 28 -8.59 14.21 2.48
N ALA A 29 -8.51 15.45 1.97
CA ALA A 29 -7.79 16.53 2.66
C ALA A 29 -8.44 16.89 4.01
N LEU A 30 -9.78 16.96 4.06
CA LEU A 30 -10.52 17.26 5.28
C LEU A 30 -10.33 16.15 6.33
N VAL A 31 -10.50 14.89 5.93
CA VAL A 31 -10.31 13.74 6.81
C VAL A 31 -8.87 13.67 7.29
N GLY A 32 -7.89 13.94 6.43
CA GLY A 32 -6.48 14.03 6.82
C GLY A 32 -6.24 15.10 7.89
N ARG A 33 -6.79 16.30 7.71
CA ARG A 33 -6.70 17.38 8.72
C ARG A 33 -7.34 16.98 10.03
N ILE A 34 -8.56 16.42 10.01
CA ILE A 34 -9.26 15.96 11.21
C ILE A 34 -8.49 14.85 11.91
N ALA A 35 -7.97 13.88 11.15
CA ALA A 35 -7.23 12.76 11.67
C ALA A 35 -5.92 13.18 12.35
N ALA A 36 -5.33 14.31 11.94
CA ALA A 36 -4.12 14.88 12.53
C ALA A 36 -4.37 15.75 13.77
N VAL A 37 -5.62 16.11 14.10
CA VAL A 37 -5.93 16.94 15.27
C VAL A 37 -5.64 16.18 16.57
N GLU A 38 -4.77 16.74 17.41
CA GLU A 38 -4.42 16.17 18.73
C GLU A 38 -5.34 16.64 19.87
N HIS A 39 -6.22 17.60 19.60
CA HIS A 39 -7.14 18.13 20.61
C HIS A 39 -8.08 17.02 21.13
N PRO A 40 -8.18 16.78 22.46
CA PRO A 40 -8.90 15.62 23.01
C PRO A 40 -10.38 15.51 22.59
N LEU A 41 -11.05 16.63 22.35
CA LEU A 41 -12.46 16.66 21.90
C LEU A 41 -12.66 16.13 20.47
N VAL A 42 -11.59 16.07 19.66
CA VAL A 42 -11.63 15.53 18.29
C VAL A 42 -10.94 14.16 18.26
N ALA A 43 -9.76 14.05 18.87
CA ALA A 43 -8.96 12.84 18.84
C ALA A 43 -9.65 11.65 19.52
N ARG A 44 -10.22 11.83 20.72
CA ARG A 44 -10.86 10.75 21.48
C ARG A 44 -12.06 10.13 20.75
N PRO A 45 -13.05 10.91 20.26
CA PRO A 45 -14.16 10.32 19.51
C PRO A 45 -13.71 9.72 18.18
N ALA A 46 -12.75 10.32 17.48
CA ALA A 46 -12.22 9.75 16.23
C ALA A 46 -11.54 8.39 16.46
N LEU A 47 -10.70 8.27 17.50
CA LEU A 47 -10.06 7.00 17.89
C LEU A 47 -11.08 5.96 18.38
N ALA A 48 -12.10 6.39 19.13
CA ALA A 48 -13.18 5.51 19.58
C ALA A 48 -14.00 4.97 18.39
N ALA A 49 -14.34 5.84 17.43
CA ALA A 49 -15.01 5.45 16.21
C ALA A 49 -14.15 4.48 15.39
N TRP A 50 -12.87 4.77 15.18
CA TRP A 50 -11.96 3.87 14.49
C TRP A 50 -11.89 2.49 15.16
N ARG A 51 -11.70 2.42 16.48
CA ARG A 51 -11.69 1.14 17.22
C ARG A 51 -13.04 0.40 17.20
N PHE A 52 -14.14 1.13 17.06
CA PHE A 52 -15.48 0.55 17.05
C PHE A 52 -15.86 0.01 15.66
N PHE A 53 -15.45 0.70 14.59
CA PHE A 53 -15.80 0.37 13.20
C PHE A 53 -14.72 -0.43 12.47
N SER A 54 -13.49 -0.44 12.98
CA SER A 54 -12.42 -1.32 12.51
C SER A 54 -12.17 -2.38 13.57
N ASP A 55 -12.12 -3.64 13.16
CA ASP A 55 -11.69 -4.76 14.03
C ASP A 55 -10.16 -4.69 14.25
N VAL A 56 -9.66 -3.52 14.66
CA VAL A 56 -8.24 -3.26 14.84
C VAL A 56 -7.70 -4.04 16.02
N ASP A 57 -6.68 -4.85 15.74
CA ASP A 57 -5.86 -5.48 16.76
C ASP A 57 -4.65 -4.59 17.09
N LEU A 58 -4.53 -4.23 18.37
CA LEU A 58 -3.44 -3.43 18.93
C LEU A 58 -2.49 -4.26 19.81
N SER A 59 -2.64 -5.58 19.85
CA SER A 59 -1.80 -6.49 20.64
C SER A 59 -0.30 -6.36 20.28
N ASP A 60 -0.01 -6.20 18.99
CA ASP A 60 1.35 -6.04 18.45
C ASP A 60 1.85 -4.58 18.50
N ALA A 61 1.01 -3.61 18.86
CA ALA A 61 1.38 -2.20 18.85
C ALA A 61 2.39 -1.87 19.97
N ALA A 62 3.34 -0.99 19.67
CA ALA A 62 4.31 -0.50 20.65
C ALA A 62 3.65 0.33 21.76
N THR A 63 2.56 1.03 21.41
CA THR A 63 1.70 1.76 22.35
C THR A 63 0.24 1.61 21.92
N THR A 64 -0.67 1.68 22.89
CA THR A 64 -2.12 1.74 22.66
C THR A 64 -2.69 3.13 22.91
N GLU A 65 -1.85 4.07 23.36
CA GLU A 65 -2.18 5.47 23.61
C GLU A 65 -1.73 6.31 22.42
N PHE A 66 -2.68 7.01 21.79
CA PHE A 66 -2.46 7.79 20.58
C PHE A 66 -2.97 9.21 20.77
N ARG A 67 -2.22 10.18 20.26
CA ARG A 67 -2.58 11.60 20.36
C ARG A 67 -3.65 12.00 19.36
N SER A 68 -3.71 11.32 18.23
CA SER A 68 -4.67 11.57 17.14
C SER A 68 -5.02 10.27 16.42
N LEU A 69 -6.04 10.32 15.55
CA LEU A 69 -6.40 9.17 14.72
C LEU A 69 -5.24 8.78 13.78
N ARG A 70 -4.59 9.78 13.18
CA ARG A 70 -3.41 9.58 12.33
C ARG A 70 -2.31 8.85 13.07
N ASP A 71 -2.00 9.27 14.30
CA ASP A 71 -0.99 8.66 15.17
C ASP A 71 -1.29 7.17 15.44
N GLY A 72 -2.56 6.82 15.69
CA GLY A 72 -2.99 5.43 15.81
C GLY A 72 -2.90 4.63 14.51
N PHE A 73 -3.17 5.28 13.37
CA PHE A 73 -3.14 4.64 12.07
C PHE A 73 -1.71 4.30 11.63
N VAL A 74 -0.77 5.24 11.85
CA VAL A 74 0.66 5.07 11.58
C VAL A 74 1.42 4.53 12.81
N ARG A 75 0.72 3.84 13.72
CA ARG A 75 1.34 3.24 14.92
C ARG A 75 2.55 2.39 14.56
N ARG A 76 3.55 2.36 15.44
CA ARG A 76 4.67 1.41 15.35
C ARG A 76 4.30 0.09 16.02
N LEU A 77 4.87 -1.00 15.51
CA LEU A 77 4.79 -2.31 16.17
C LEU A 77 5.92 -2.45 17.20
N ARG A 78 5.74 -3.38 18.14
CA ARG A 78 6.80 -3.76 19.09
C ARG A 78 8.00 -4.34 18.33
N PRO A 79 9.23 -4.14 18.82
CA PRO A 79 10.39 -4.84 18.28
C PRO A 79 10.15 -6.35 18.25
N GLY A 80 10.44 -7.00 17.12
CA GLY A 80 10.23 -8.44 16.94
C GLY A 80 8.79 -8.89 16.67
N ALA A 81 7.80 -7.98 16.63
CA ALA A 81 6.41 -8.35 16.29
C ALA A 81 6.27 -8.94 14.87
N ARG A 82 7.21 -8.60 13.97
CA ARG A 82 7.32 -9.17 12.62
C ARG A 82 8.73 -9.73 12.47
N ALA A 83 8.82 -11.01 12.13
CA ALA A 83 10.07 -11.68 11.87
C ALA A 83 10.32 -11.72 10.36
N TYR A 84 11.52 -11.29 9.96
CA TYR A 84 11.97 -11.36 8.57
C TYR A 84 12.98 -12.51 8.45
N ASP A 85 12.78 -13.35 7.43
CA ASP A 85 13.76 -14.35 7.05
C ASP A 85 15.10 -13.69 6.69
N ARG A 86 16.21 -14.22 7.20
CA ARG A 86 17.56 -13.70 6.93
C ARG A 86 18.15 -14.25 5.64
N ASP A 87 17.52 -15.21 4.99
CA ASP A 87 17.97 -15.74 3.71
C ASP A 87 17.92 -14.64 2.62
N PRO A 88 19.05 -14.25 2.03
CA PRO A 88 19.08 -13.27 0.93
C PRO A 88 18.45 -13.79 -0.37
N ALA A 89 18.19 -15.11 -0.48
CA ALA A 89 17.48 -15.69 -1.61
C ALA A 89 15.95 -15.53 -1.51
N THR A 90 15.43 -15.09 -0.36
CA THR A 90 13.99 -14.92 -0.14
C THR A 90 13.56 -13.46 -0.19
N LEU A 91 12.37 -13.23 -0.73
CA LEU A 91 11.67 -11.95 -0.74
C LEU A 91 10.47 -12.02 0.21
N ALA A 92 10.47 -11.16 1.23
CA ALA A 92 9.40 -11.07 2.22
C ALA A 92 8.25 -10.17 1.77
N SER A 93 7.10 -10.26 2.44
CA SER A 93 6.04 -9.28 2.34
C SER A 93 6.50 -7.96 2.96
N PRO A 94 6.36 -6.83 2.26
CA PRO A 94 6.73 -5.52 2.79
C PRO A 94 5.74 -5.01 3.84
N CYS A 95 4.52 -5.56 3.91
CA CYS A 95 3.47 -5.05 4.78
C CYS A 95 2.53 -6.16 5.28
N ASP A 96 1.72 -5.80 6.29
CA ASP A 96 0.54 -6.58 6.67
C ASP A 96 -0.59 -6.27 5.69
N ALA A 97 -1.11 -7.29 5.01
CA ALA A 97 -2.08 -7.11 3.93
C ALA A 97 -2.98 -8.33 3.74
N ILE A 98 -4.01 -8.14 2.92
CA ILE A 98 -4.77 -9.21 2.29
C ILE A 98 -4.19 -9.40 0.87
N LEU A 99 -3.88 -10.65 0.50
CA LEU A 99 -3.43 -10.98 -0.84
C LEU A 99 -4.59 -10.80 -1.84
N GLY A 100 -4.56 -9.71 -2.60
CA GLY A 100 -5.66 -9.33 -3.51
C GLY A 100 -5.61 -10.06 -4.85
N ALA A 101 -4.42 -10.11 -5.46
CA ALA A 101 -4.15 -10.76 -6.73
C ALA A 101 -2.65 -11.10 -6.80
N HIS A 102 -2.30 -12.13 -7.56
CA HIS A 102 -0.91 -12.43 -7.92
C HIS A 102 -0.88 -13.32 -9.16
N GLY A 103 0.26 -13.38 -9.83
CA GLY A 103 0.47 -14.29 -10.94
C GLY A 103 1.59 -13.85 -11.88
N ARG A 104 1.68 -14.51 -13.03
CA ARG A 104 2.56 -14.08 -14.11
C ARG A 104 1.98 -12.86 -14.82
N ILE A 105 2.86 -11.96 -15.21
CA ILE A 105 2.58 -10.90 -16.17
C ILE A 105 2.60 -11.55 -17.55
N GLU A 106 1.65 -11.22 -18.42
CA GLU A 106 1.60 -11.76 -19.79
C GLU A 106 1.93 -10.64 -20.77
N GLY A 107 3.17 -10.60 -21.24
CA GLY A 107 3.75 -9.40 -21.85
C GLY A 107 3.80 -8.28 -20.81
N ASP A 108 2.94 -7.27 -20.97
CA ASP A 108 2.75 -6.18 -20.00
C ASP A 108 1.39 -6.25 -19.28
N ARG A 109 0.61 -7.31 -19.49
CA ARG A 109 -0.74 -7.45 -18.94
C ARG A 109 -0.71 -7.97 -17.51
N VAL A 110 -1.36 -7.23 -16.61
CA VAL A 110 -1.51 -7.51 -15.18
C VAL A 110 -3.00 -7.52 -14.82
N TYR A 111 -3.37 -8.09 -13.67
CA TYR A 111 -4.76 -8.07 -13.20
C TYR A 111 -4.90 -7.36 -11.85
N GLN A 112 -5.85 -6.44 -11.79
CA GLN A 112 -6.24 -5.76 -10.55
C GLN A 112 -6.95 -6.75 -9.61
N VAL A 113 -7.93 -7.44 -10.21
CA VAL A 113 -8.63 -8.62 -9.71
C VAL A 113 -8.96 -9.50 -10.91
N LYS A 114 -9.34 -10.75 -10.68
CA LYS A 114 -9.73 -11.67 -11.78
C LYS A 114 -10.78 -11.01 -12.68
N GLY A 115 -10.48 -10.92 -13.99
CA GLY A 115 -11.34 -10.33 -15.00
C GLY A 115 -11.19 -8.82 -15.23
N PHE A 116 -10.30 -8.14 -14.49
CA PHE A 116 -10.03 -6.71 -14.63
C PHE A 116 -8.55 -6.46 -14.96
N PRO A 117 -8.16 -6.64 -16.23
CA PRO A 117 -6.78 -6.43 -16.65
C PRO A 117 -6.43 -4.93 -16.74
N TYR A 118 -5.14 -4.63 -16.58
CA TYR A 118 -4.53 -3.34 -16.91
C TYR A 118 -3.12 -3.58 -17.46
N ARG A 119 -2.53 -2.60 -18.16
CA ARG A 119 -1.15 -2.72 -18.62
C ARG A 119 -0.18 -2.13 -17.60
N LEU A 120 0.97 -2.78 -17.44
CA LEU A 120 2.05 -2.28 -16.60
C LEU A 120 2.52 -0.90 -17.07
N GLY A 121 2.52 -0.63 -18.38
CA GLY A 121 2.81 0.70 -18.93
C GLY A 121 1.79 1.79 -18.59
N ASP A 122 0.55 1.44 -18.21
CA ASP A 122 -0.41 2.43 -17.70
C ASP A 122 -0.10 2.79 -16.23
N LEU A 123 0.51 1.87 -15.49
CA LEU A 123 0.90 2.04 -14.10
C LEU A 123 2.26 2.74 -13.99
N VAL A 124 3.22 2.35 -14.82
CA VAL A 124 4.62 2.75 -14.78
C VAL A 124 4.96 3.60 -16.00
N PRO A 125 5.35 4.88 -15.83
CA PRO A 125 5.57 5.78 -16.96
C PRO A 125 6.75 5.43 -17.86
N ASP A 126 7.78 4.76 -17.32
CA ASP A 126 9.01 4.45 -18.04
C ASP A 126 8.90 3.10 -18.79
N PRO A 127 8.90 3.11 -20.14
CA PRO A 127 8.82 1.88 -20.94
C PRO A 127 10.02 0.93 -20.73
N ALA A 128 11.22 1.46 -20.48
CA ALA A 128 12.39 0.62 -20.23
C ALA A 128 12.25 -0.15 -18.92
N LEU A 129 11.67 0.51 -17.91
CA LEU A 129 11.34 -0.12 -16.64
C LEU A 129 10.24 -1.18 -16.79
N VAL A 130 9.20 -0.91 -17.58
CA VAL A 130 8.14 -1.89 -17.92
C VAL A 130 8.75 -3.16 -18.53
N ASP A 131 9.66 -3.00 -19.48
CA ASP A 131 10.30 -4.13 -20.16
C ASP A 131 11.19 -4.98 -19.22
N ARG A 132 11.79 -4.39 -18.17
CA ARG A 132 12.53 -5.17 -17.13
C ARG A 132 11.64 -6.17 -16.39
N PHE A 133 10.32 -5.93 -16.34
CA PHE A 133 9.34 -6.77 -15.65
C PHE A 133 8.38 -7.47 -16.63
N ARG A 134 8.59 -7.33 -17.94
CA ARG A 134 7.82 -8.05 -18.96
C ARG A 134 7.92 -9.56 -18.70
N ASP A 135 6.77 -10.23 -18.80
CA ASP A 135 6.63 -11.66 -18.49
C ASP A 135 7.09 -12.09 -17.09
N GLY A 136 7.23 -11.11 -16.17
CA GLY A 136 7.60 -11.31 -14.79
C GLY A 136 6.47 -11.82 -13.91
N TRP A 137 6.54 -11.48 -12.62
CA TRP A 137 5.51 -11.78 -11.65
C TRP A 137 5.00 -10.51 -10.99
N TYR A 138 3.75 -10.54 -10.55
CA TYR A 138 3.16 -9.46 -9.76
C TYR A 138 2.47 -10.00 -8.51
N VAL A 139 2.43 -9.17 -7.47
CA VAL A 139 1.69 -9.41 -6.23
C VAL A 139 0.99 -8.13 -5.80
N THR A 140 -0.30 -8.21 -5.53
CA THR A 140 -1.15 -7.11 -5.06
C THR A 140 -1.48 -7.32 -3.58
N LEU A 141 -0.95 -6.44 -2.73
CA LEU A 141 -1.10 -6.49 -1.28
C LEU A 141 -2.01 -5.35 -0.82
N ARG A 142 -3.24 -5.67 -0.41
CA ARG A 142 -4.22 -4.66 -0.01
C ARG A 142 -4.28 -4.52 1.51
N LEU A 143 -4.11 -3.29 2.01
CA LEU A 143 -4.19 -2.97 3.43
C LEU A 143 -5.60 -2.52 3.76
N THR A 144 -6.17 -3.03 4.85
CA THR A 144 -7.48 -2.59 5.38
C THR A 144 -7.28 -1.56 6.49
N ALA A 145 -8.29 -0.76 6.80
CA ALA A 145 -8.21 0.29 7.83
C ALA A 145 -7.85 -0.20 9.26
N ALA A 146 -7.96 -1.50 9.52
CA ALA A 146 -7.58 -2.13 10.79
C ALA A 146 -6.10 -2.55 10.84
N MET A 147 -5.46 -2.72 9.68
CA MET A 147 -4.11 -3.29 9.57
C MET A 147 -3.01 -2.30 9.98
N TYR A 148 -1.77 -2.77 9.93
CA TYR A 148 -0.58 -1.96 10.10
C TYR A 148 -0.21 -1.30 8.77
N HIS A 149 -0.04 0.03 8.76
CA HIS A 149 0.07 0.83 7.52
C HIS A 149 1.46 1.37 7.22
N ARG A 150 2.48 0.89 7.93
CA ARG A 150 3.86 1.10 7.53
C ARG A 150 4.32 -0.09 6.70
N PHE A 151 5.26 0.15 5.82
CA PHE A 151 5.82 -0.87 4.95
C PHE A 151 7.35 -0.83 4.98
N HIS A 152 7.92 -1.98 4.74
CA HIS A 152 9.31 -2.30 5.03
C HIS A 152 9.97 -2.92 3.82
N ALA A 153 11.30 -2.92 3.81
CA ALA A 153 12.06 -3.51 2.73
C ALA A 153 11.88 -5.03 2.71
N PRO A 154 11.41 -5.62 1.60
CA PRO A 154 11.19 -7.06 1.47
C PRO A 154 12.49 -7.88 1.32
N ALA A 155 13.60 -7.22 1.01
CA ALA A 155 14.96 -7.76 0.93
C ALA A 155 15.95 -6.65 1.37
N ASP A 156 17.26 -6.91 1.35
CA ASP A 156 18.25 -5.83 1.40
C ASP A 156 18.22 -5.09 0.05
N LEU A 157 17.95 -3.79 0.09
CA LEU A 157 17.65 -3.00 -1.10
C LEU A 157 18.55 -1.77 -1.23
N THR A 158 18.85 -1.41 -2.47
CA THR A 158 19.21 -0.05 -2.88
C THR A 158 18.04 0.55 -3.65
N VAL A 159 17.54 1.70 -3.22
CA VAL A 159 16.54 2.48 -3.96
C VAL A 159 17.24 3.27 -5.06
N GLU A 160 16.99 2.93 -6.31
CA GLU A 160 17.64 3.53 -7.50
C GLU A 160 16.91 4.78 -8.00
N GLY A 161 15.60 4.86 -7.75
CA GLY A 161 14.80 6.00 -8.12
C GLY A 161 13.35 5.92 -7.70
N VAL A 162 12.71 7.09 -7.67
CA VAL A 162 11.29 7.24 -7.35
C VAL A 162 10.64 8.13 -8.39
N THR A 163 9.52 7.68 -8.95
CA THR A 163 8.63 8.51 -9.74
C THR A 163 7.30 8.64 -9.03
N TYR A 164 6.97 9.85 -8.57
CA TYR A 164 5.71 10.11 -7.87
C TYR A 164 4.64 10.61 -8.83
N LEU A 165 3.51 9.91 -8.88
CA LEU A 165 2.42 10.19 -9.81
C LEU A 165 1.22 10.68 -9.02
N SER A 166 0.90 11.96 -9.20
CA SER A 166 -0.34 12.53 -8.68
C SER A 166 -1.52 11.89 -9.41
N GLY A 167 -2.61 11.62 -8.68
CA GLY A 167 -3.78 10.97 -9.26
C GLY A 167 -5.07 11.29 -8.53
N ASP A 168 -6.06 10.44 -8.78
CA ASP A 168 -7.25 10.32 -7.95
C ASP A 168 -6.93 9.53 -6.67
N CYS A 169 -7.89 9.42 -5.77
CA CYS A 169 -7.83 8.54 -4.60
C CYS A 169 -9.10 7.69 -4.58
N TRP A 170 -9.26 6.77 -5.53
CA TRP A 170 -10.37 5.81 -5.53
C TRP A 170 -10.24 4.84 -4.35
N ASN A 171 -11.37 4.40 -3.80
CA ASN A 171 -11.37 3.35 -2.79
C ASN A 171 -10.84 2.04 -3.40
N VAL A 172 -10.00 1.30 -2.68
CA VAL A 172 -9.42 0.02 -3.14
C VAL A 172 -10.17 -1.19 -2.57
N ASN A 173 -11.42 -1.02 -2.10
CA ASN A 173 -12.23 -2.12 -1.60
C ASN A 173 -12.61 -3.10 -2.74
N PRO A 174 -12.97 -4.36 -2.42
CA PRO A 174 -13.25 -5.38 -3.43
C PRO A 174 -14.32 -4.98 -4.46
N ILE A 175 -15.33 -4.20 -4.06
CA ILE A 175 -16.37 -3.71 -4.97
C ILE A 175 -15.82 -2.68 -5.96
N ALA A 176 -15.05 -1.69 -5.50
CA ALA A 176 -14.44 -0.71 -6.38
C ALA A 176 -13.47 -1.37 -7.36
N LEU A 177 -12.69 -2.35 -6.90
CA LEU A 177 -11.78 -3.12 -7.75
C LEU A 177 -12.50 -3.90 -8.87
N ARG A 178 -13.79 -4.22 -8.71
CA ARG A 178 -14.63 -4.88 -9.72
C ARG A 178 -15.50 -3.91 -10.54
N ARG A 179 -15.37 -2.60 -10.35
CA ARG A 179 -16.21 -1.59 -11.03
C ARG A 179 -15.41 -0.47 -11.68
N VAL A 180 -14.24 -0.17 -11.15
CA VAL A 180 -13.36 0.88 -11.67
C VAL A 180 -12.22 0.20 -12.39
N GLU A 181 -12.22 0.33 -13.71
CA GLU A 181 -11.14 -0.14 -14.56
C GLU A 181 -9.86 0.64 -14.29
N GLN A 182 -8.72 -0.06 -14.27
CA GLN A 182 -7.40 0.53 -14.09
C GLN A 182 -7.30 1.42 -12.85
N LEU A 183 -7.95 1.02 -11.74
CA LEU A 183 -8.06 1.82 -10.52
C LEU A 183 -6.68 2.22 -10.02
N PHE A 184 -5.74 1.27 -9.99
CA PHE A 184 -4.37 1.52 -9.54
C PHE A 184 -3.62 2.53 -10.44
N CYS A 185 -3.88 2.54 -11.74
CA CYS A 185 -3.26 3.47 -12.69
C CYS A 185 -3.84 4.89 -12.58
N ARG A 186 -5.08 5.02 -12.09
CA ARG A 186 -5.74 6.31 -11.85
C ARG A 186 -5.38 6.92 -10.50
N ASN A 187 -5.05 6.08 -9.53
CA ASN A 187 -4.74 6.53 -8.19
C ASN A 187 -3.36 7.16 -8.09
N GLU A 188 -3.24 8.09 -7.14
CA GLU A 188 -1.97 8.60 -6.64
C GLU A 188 -1.10 7.42 -6.19
N ARG A 189 0.16 7.42 -6.63
CA ARG A 189 1.09 6.32 -6.39
C ARG A 189 2.54 6.78 -6.48
N ALA A 190 3.42 6.04 -5.83
CA ALA A 190 4.86 6.17 -5.99
C ALA A 190 5.40 4.92 -6.68
N VAL A 191 6.11 5.08 -7.79
CA VAL A 191 6.85 3.98 -8.43
C VAL A 191 8.26 3.99 -7.87
N ILE A 192 8.61 2.97 -7.08
CA ILE A 192 9.89 2.87 -6.38
C ILE A 192 10.71 1.77 -7.04
N GLU A 193 11.74 2.19 -7.77
CA GLU A 193 12.72 1.31 -8.41
C GLU A 193 13.75 0.87 -7.37
N VAL A 194 13.89 -0.43 -7.16
CA VAL A 194 14.84 -0.98 -6.19
C VAL A 194 15.64 -2.14 -6.77
N SER A 195 16.85 -2.30 -6.26
CA SER A 195 17.76 -3.40 -6.60
C SER A 195 18.11 -4.20 -5.35
N ALA A 196 17.88 -5.51 -5.40
CA ALA A 196 18.21 -6.46 -4.34
C ALA A 196 19.42 -7.30 -4.78
N GLY A 197 20.63 -6.87 -4.41
CA GLY A 197 21.86 -7.55 -4.84
C GLY A 197 22.01 -7.65 -6.36
N GLY A 198 21.61 -6.61 -7.10
CA GLY A 198 21.62 -6.56 -8.56
C GLY A 198 20.36 -7.11 -9.24
N ARG A 199 19.41 -7.66 -8.47
CA ARG A 199 18.13 -8.15 -8.98
C ARG A 199 17.09 -7.03 -8.95
N PRO A 200 16.43 -6.69 -10.08
CA PRO A 200 15.43 -5.64 -10.11
C PRO A 200 14.18 -6.03 -9.32
N LEU A 201 13.58 -5.06 -8.64
CA LEU A 201 12.27 -5.17 -8.01
C LEU A 201 11.56 -3.82 -8.14
N LEU A 202 10.24 -3.85 -8.31
CA LEU A 202 9.42 -2.66 -8.30
C LEU A 202 8.44 -2.71 -7.14
N LEU A 203 8.48 -1.68 -6.29
CA LEU A 203 7.46 -1.42 -5.28
C LEU A 203 6.59 -0.27 -5.75
N VAL A 204 5.27 -0.46 -5.79
CA VAL A 204 4.33 0.61 -6.12
C VAL A 204 3.31 0.77 -4.98
N PRO A 205 3.61 1.60 -3.96
CA PRO A 205 2.61 2.11 -3.05
C PRO A 205 1.54 2.92 -3.78
N VAL A 206 0.27 2.52 -3.63
CA VAL A 206 -0.90 3.16 -4.24
C VAL A 206 -1.80 3.68 -3.13
N ALA A 207 -2.06 4.98 -3.14
CA ALA A 207 -2.99 5.62 -2.23
C ALA A 207 -4.44 5.24 -2.56
N ALA A 208 -5.34 5.36 -1.59
CA ALA A 208 -6.77 5.17 -1.78
C ALA A 208 -7.55 6.35 -1.21
N ILE A 209 -8.88 6.34 -1.32
CA ILE A 209 -9.70 7.39 -0.72
C ILE A 209 -9.43 7.50 0.79
N LEU A 210 -9.44 8.73 1.31
CA LEU A 210 -9.13 9.08 2.71
C LEU A 210 -7.65 8.92 3.09
N VAL A 211 -6.77 8.47 2.18
CA VAL A 211 -5.31 8.52 2.35
C VAL A 211 -4.83 9.94 2.17
N ALA A 212 -4.42 10.55 3.29
CA ALA A 212 -3.90 11.90 3.28
C ALA A 212 -2.56 12.01 2.53
N SER A 213 -1.70 10.98 2.58
CA SER A 213 -0.44 10.94 1.81
C SER A 213 0.25 9.57 1.86
N ILE A 214 1.13 9.34 0.88
CA ILE A 214 2.21 8.33 0.92
C ILE A 214 3.48 9.02 1.43
N ARG A 215 4.10 8.48 2.48
CA ARG A 215 5.36 8.98 3.04
C ARG A 215 6.48 7.97 2.83
N LEU A 216 7.64 8.46 2.43
CA LEU A 216 8.86 7.67 2.24
C LEU A 216 9.91 8.15 3.25
N GLY A 217 10.51 7.22 4.00
CA GLY A 217 11.51 7.55 5.03
C GLY A 217 12.84 8.06 4.45
N PHE A 218 13.07 7.79 3.15
CA PHE A 218 14.30 8.12 2.43
C PHE A 218 14.13 9.24 1.40
N LEU A 219 12.93 9.83 1.27
CA LEU A 219 12.66 10.88 0.30
C LEU A 219 11.57 11.85 0.80
N ASP A 220 11.85 13.15 0.73
CA ASP A 220 10.83 14.18 0.96
C ASP A 220 9.94 14.35 -0.28
N VAL A 221 8.86 13.57 -0.30
CA VAL A 221 7.87 13.55 -1.39
C VAL A 221 7.24 14.92 -1.65
N GLU A 222 7.00 15.74 -0.62
CA GLU A 222 6.32 17.03 -0.81
C GLU A 222 7.19 18.02 -1.55
N THR A 223 8.47 18.07 -1.17
CA THR A 223 9.47 18.89 -1.85
C THR A 223 9.67 18.43 -3.28
N VAL A 224 9.80 17.11 -3.51
CA VAL A 224 9.91 16.53 -4.85
C VAL A 224 8.73 16.91 -5.74
N LEU A 225 7.50 16.74 -5.25
CA LEU A 225 6.30 17.09 -6.01
C LEU A 225 6.25 18.58 -6.36
N ARG A 226 6.64 19.45 -5.43
CA ARG A 226 6.64 20.90 -5.62
C ARG A 226 7.68 21.35 -6.65
N GLU A 227 8.84 20.70 -6.67
CA GLU A 227 10.00 21.15 -7.47
C GLU A 227 10.12 20.43 -8.82
N GLN A 228 9.77 19.15 -8.86
CA GLN A 228 10.02 18.26 -10.00
C GLN A 228 8.75 17.61 -10.56
N GLY A 229 7.60 17.83 -9.92
CA GLY A 229 6.33 17.24 -10.32
C GLY A 229 6.40 15.71 -10.35
N SER A 230 6.12 15.12 -11.51
CA SER A 230 6.16 13.67 -11.73
C SER A 230 7.41 13.19 -12.47
N ALA A 231 8.50 13.95 -12.42
CA ALA A 231 9.79 13.48 -12.92
C ALA A 231 10.37 12.37 -12.02
N ARG A 232 11.22 11.53 -12.61
CA ARG A 232 11.98 10.52 -11.88
C ARG A 232 13.07 11.20 -11.04
N VAL A 233 13.06 10.95 -9.74
CA VAL A 233 14.11 11.38 -8.81
C VAL A 233 15.08 10.23 -8.60
N ALA A 234 16.36 10.45 -8.86
CA ALA A 234 17.41 9.48 -8.57
C ALA A 234 17.63 9.34 -7.05
N CYS A 235 17.87 8.12 -6.59
CA CYS A 235 18.13 7.79 -5.19
C CYS A 235 19.33 6.83 -5.08
N ASP A 236 19.96 6.78 -3.90
CA ASP A 236 20.98 5.77 -3.52
C ASP A 236 20.76 5.31 -2.06
N ALA A 237 19.49 5.28 -1.63
CA ALA A 237 19.15 4.91 -0.26
C ALA A 237 19.29 3.40 -0.08
N ARG A 238 20.12 2.98 0.87
CA ARG A 238 20.29 1.57 1.24
C ARG A 238 19.42 1.24 2.44
N ILE A 239 18.59 0.21 2.32
CA ILE A 239 17.60 -0.16 3.32
C ILE A 239 17.71 -1.67 3.57
N GLY A 240 17.95 -2.06 4.82
CA GLY A 240 18.09 -3.47 5.18
C GLY A 240 16.75 -4.20 5.19
N LYS A 241 16.78 -5.52 4.95
CA LYS A 241 15.57 -6.35 4.97
C LYS A 241 14.82 -6.21 6.30
N GLY A 242 13.56 -5.79 6.23
CA GLY A 242 12.71 -5.51 7.39
C GLY A 242 12.78 -4.09 7.93
N ASP A 243 13.71 -3.26 7.45
CA ASP A 243 13.75 -1.83 7.82
C ASP A 243 12.60 -1.07 7.18
N GLU A 244 12.10 -0.05 7.87
CA GLU A 244 10.98 0.77 7.41
C GLU A 244 11.36 1.57 6.17
N MET A 245 10.56 1.45 5.11
CA MET A 245 10.69 2.24 3.89
C MET A 245 9.76 3.45 3.89
N GLY A 246 8.58 3.32 4.50
CA GLY A 246 7.57 4.35 4.47
C GLY A 246 6.26 3.93 5.12
N TRP A 247 5.25 4.78 4.99
CA TRP A 247 3.91 4.50 5.50
C TRP A 247 2.83 5.23 4.73
N PHE A 248 1.61 4.75 4.90
CA PHE A 248 0.41 5.43 4.44
C PHE A 248 -0.28 6.09 5.64
N GLU A 249 -0.75 7.32 5.47
CA GLU A 249 -1.54 7.98 6.52
C GLU A 249 -3.00 7.47 6.59
N HIS A 250 -3.46 6.72 5.57
CA HIS A 250 -4.73 5.98 5.60
C HIS A 250 -4.68 4.73 4.68
N GLY A 251 -5.75 3.91 4.60
CA GLY A 251 -5.74 2.59 3.94
C GLY A 251 -5.31 2.55 2.46
N SER A 252 -4.62 1.51 2.01
CA SER A 252 -3.82 1.56 0.79
C SER A 252 -3.59 0.20 0.11
N THR A 253 -2.81 0.18 -0.97
CA THR A 253 -2.35 -1.04 -1.64
C THR A 253 -0.87 -0.91 -1.99
N ILE A 254 -0.12 -2.01 -1.91
CA ILE A 254 1.24 -2.11 -2.45
C ILE A 254 1.23 -3.15 -3.56
N LEU A 255 1.72 -2.76 -4.73
CA LEU A 255 1.98 -3.67 -5.83
C LEU A 255 3.47 -4.00 -5.86
N LEU A 256 3.80 -5.28 -6.00
CA LEU A 256 5.16 -5.76 -6.18
C LEU A 256 5.30 -6.34 -7.58
N PHE A 257 6.37 -6.00 -8.28
CA PHE A 257 6.72 -6.61 -9.57
C PHE A 257 8.12 -7.18 -9.54
N LEU A 258 8.24 -8.40 -10.03
CA LEU A 258 9.45 -9.23 -9.98
C LEU A 258 9.81 -9.65 -11.41
N PRO A 259 11.10 -9.79 -11.73
CA PRO A 259 11.54 -10.24 -13.05
C PRO A 259 11.11 -11.69 -13.30
N HIS A 260 11.10 -12.11 -14.57
CA HIS A 260 10.73 -13.47 -14.99
C HIS A 260 11.53 -14.57 -14.27
N ALA A 261 12.79 -14.30 -13.91
CA ALA A 261 13.67 -15.25 -13.23
C ALA A 261 13.23 -15.59 -11.79
N ALA A 262 12.51 -14.69 -11.12
CA ALA A 262 12.01 -14.94 -9.77
C ALA A 262 10.91 -16.01 -9.77
N ARG A 263 10.57 -16.51 -8.58
CA ARG A 263 9.48 -17.48 -8.39
C ARG A 263 8.63 -17.12 -7.18
N LEU A 264 7.33 -16.92 -7.39
CA LEU A 264 6.38 -16.81 -6.28
C LEU A 264 6.30 -18.14 -5.52
N ARG A 265 6.18 -18.06 -4.19
CA ARG A 265 6.02 -19.26 -3.34
C ARG A 265 4.71 -19.97 -3.68
N ASP A 266 4.77 -21.30 -3.64
CA ASP A 266 3.59 -22.13 -3.76
C ASP A 266 2.66 -21.93 -2.54
N GLY A 267 1.36 -22.03 -2.76
CA GLY A 267 0.37 -21.96 -1.67
C GLY A 267 -0.14 -20.56 -1.31
N LEU A 268 0.29 -19.50 -2.00
CA LEU A 268 -0.30 -18.17 -1.89
C LEU A 268 -1.76 -18.16 -2.40
N ARG A 269 -2.76 -17.97 -1.51
CA ARG A 269 -4.19 -17.94 -1.91
C ARG A 269 -4.77 -16.54 -1.80
N LEU A 270 -5.60 -16.20 -2.79
CA LEU A 270 -6.31 -14.92 -2.81
C LEU A 270 -7.23 -14.81 -1.59
N GLY A 271 -7.19 -13.65 -0.92
CA GLY A 271 -7.93 -13.39 0.30
C GLY A 271 -7.19 -13.76 1.59
N ASP A 272 -6.05 -14.46 1.50
CA ASP A 272 -5.24 -14.77 2.68
C ASP A 272 -4.70 -13.48 3.32
N THR A 273 -4.65 -13.47 4.65
CA THR A 273 -3.95 -12.44 5.40
C THR A 273 -2.47 -12.79 5.44
N ILE A 274 -1.64 -11.86 4.97
CA ILE A 274 -0.19 -11.95 4.97
C ILE A 274 0.34 -10.89 5.91
N ARG A 275 1.31 -11.26 6.75
CA ARG A 275 2.03 -10.34 7.63
C ARG A 275 3.34 -9.91 6.98
N ALA A 276 3.77 -8.70 7.31
CA ALA A 276 5.10 -8.21 6.95
C ALA A 276 6.16 -9.22 7.44
N GLY A 277 7.14 -9.53 6.60
CA GLY A 277 8.18 -10.51 6.90
C GLY A 277 7.90 -11.95 6.42
N GLN A 278 6.64 -12.31 6.13
CA GLN A 278 6.34 -13.62 5.53
C GLN A 278 6.86 -13.71 4.09
N VAL A 279 7.49 -14.83 3.72
CA VAL A 279 8.10 -15.01 2.40
C VAL A 279 7.02 -15.10 1.31
N LEU A 280 7.14 -14.26 0.28
CA LEU A 280 6.26 -14.22 -0.89
C LEU A 280 6.89 -14.88 -2.11
N ALA A 281 8.20 -14.75 -2.27
CA ALA A 281 8.91 -15.22 -3.45
C ALA A 281 10.33 -15.63 -3.10
N ASP A 282 10.90 -16.44 -3.97
CA ASP A 282 12.31 -16.78 -4.01
C ASP A 282 12.90 -16.18 -5.31
N TRP A 283 14.18 -15.82 -5.26
CA TRP A 283 14.89 -15.30 -6.43
C TRP A 283 15.39 -16.37 -7.40
#